data_AF-A0A2D6T693-F1
#
_entry.id   AF-A0A2D6T693-F1
#
_cell.length_a   1.000
_cell.length_b   1.000
_cell.length_c   1.000
_cell.angle_alpha   90.00
_cell.angle_beta   90.00
_cell.angle_gamma   90.00
#
_symmetry.space_group_name_H-M   'P 1'
#
loop_
_entity.id
_entity.type
_entity.pdbx_description
1 polymer ?
#
loop_
_entity_poly.entity_id
_entity_poly.type
_entity_poly.pdbx_seq_one_letter_code
_entity_poly.pdbx_strand_id
1 'polypeptide(L)'
;GVAGTVVEVRVFSRYGVDKDERALAIERDEIERLAKDRDDEFEILERNTFDRLKSLLMGRIIVSGPKGVKTGGKITEAVLSEMGHGQWWQIGLKDARAMADIEQLNKQFQDARAHLMARFENKVEKLQGGDELPPGVMKMVKVFVAVKRKLQPGDKMAGRHGNKGVISKIVPIEDMPHLEDGGSVDIVLNPLGVPSRMNVGQILETHLGWACAGLGRQIGEVLDRVRAGGKVTDLKKTLKGVYGKPLFDGLISDLDDSEVVELGGNLSTGIPVTTPVFDGANESQIVEMLEQAGLDASGQVTLIDGRTGETFDRKVTVGYIYMLKLHHLVDDKIHARSIGPYSLVTQQPLGGKAQFGGQRFGEMEVWALQAYGAAYTLREMLTVKSDDVAGRTKVYESIVRGDDTFEAGIPESFNVLVKELKALCLNVELGQQEF
;
A
#
# COMPACT_ATOMS: atom_id res chain seq x y z
N GLY A 1 -0.25 -19.47 -10.30
CA GLY A 1 0.42 -18.49 -11.17
C GLY A 1 -0.03 -17.08 -10.80
N VAL A 2 0.69 -16.05 -11.21
CA VAL A 2 0.28 -14.65 -10.98
C VAL A 2 -0.58 -14.20 -12.15
N ALA A 3 -1.79 -13.72 -11.88
CA ALA A 3 -2.67 -13.11 -12.87
C ALA A 3 -3.00 -11.67 -12.43
N GLY A 4 -3.06 -10.74 -13.38
CA GLY A 4 -3.29 -9.33 -13.09
C GLY A 4 -3.67 -8.54 -14.32
N THR A 5 -4.02 -7.28 -14.11
CA THR A 5 -4.39 -6.34 -15.17
C THR A 5 -3.16 -5.55 -15.59
N VAL A 6 -2.90 -5.45 -16.89
CA VAL A 6 -1.88 -4.52 -17.40
C VAL A 6 -2.38 -3.10 -17.20
N VAL A 7 -1.69 -2.34 -16.35
CA VAL A 7 -2.05 -0.94 -16.04
C VAL A 7 -1.34 0.03 -16.97
N GLU A 8 -0.12 -0.30 -17.38
CA GLU A 8 0.69 0.60 -18.18
C GLU A 8 1.69 -0.20 -19.03
N VAL A 9 1.93 0.26 -20.26
CA VAL A 9 2.97 -0.27 -21.14
C VAL A 9 3.84 0.89 -21.57
N ARG A 10 5.12 0.86 -21.19
CA ARG A 10 6.13 1.83 -21.62
C ARG A 10 7.03 1.22 -22.67
N VAL A 11 7.18 1.93 -23.78
CA VAL A 11 8.05 1.53 -24.88
C VAL A 11 9.20 2.52 -24.94
N PHE A 12 10.42 2.03 -24.78
CA PHE A 12 11.65 2.79 -24.87
C PHE A 12 12.37 2.42 -26.17
N SER A 13 12.75 3.43 -26.95
CA SER A 13 13.41 3.24 -28.24
C SER A 13 14.68 4.07 -28.30
N ARG A 14 15.79 3.46 -28.76
CA ARG A 14 17.05 4.18 -28.94
C ARG A 14 16.91 5.22 -30.05
N TYR A 15 17.65 6.33 -29.91
CA TYR A 15 17.77 7.35 -30.94
C TYR A 15 18.21 6.76 -32.30
N GLY A 16 17.51 7.14 -33.37
CA GLY A 16 17.78 6.66 -34.74
C GLY A 16 17.10 5.34 -35.12
N VAL A 17 16.27 4.76 -34.25
CA VAL A 17 15.41 3.61 -34.56
C VAL A 17 14.00 4.11 -34.87
N ASP A 18 13.40 3.62 -35.96
CA ASP A 18 12.02 3.96 -36.33
C ASP A 18 11.04 3.52 -35.22
N LYS A 19 10.13 4.43 -34.87
CA LYS A 19 9.10 4.17 -33.86
C LYS A 19 7.93 3.42 -34.51
N ASP A 20 7.48 2.34 -33.87
CA ASP A 20 6.29 1.61 -34.30
C ASP A 20 5.00 2.43 -34.08
N GLU A 21 3.92 2.06 -34.78
CA GLU A 21 2.60 2.68 -34.64
C GLU A 21 2.13 2.78 -33.19
N ARG A 22 2.37 1.72 -32.39
CA ARG A 22 2.00 1.71 -30.97
C ARG A 22 2.81 2.70 -30.14
N ALA A 23 4.10 2.88 -30.45
CA ALA A 23 4.95 3.83 -29.74
C ALA A 23 4.54 5.28 -30.09
N LEU A 24 4.26 5.54 -31.37
CA LEU A 24 3.74 6.82 -31.84
C LEU A 24 2.38 7.17 -31.22
N ALA A 25 1.49 6.17 -31.08
CA ALA A 25 0.21 6.36 -30.40
C ALA A 25 0.38 6.75 -28.92
N ILE A 26 1.23 6.04 -28.18
CA ILE A 26 1.53 6.34 -26.76
C ILE A 26 2.13 7.75 -26.62
N GLU A 27 3.06 8.10 -27.50
CA GLU A 27 3.68 9.42 -27.52
C GLU A 27 2.67 10.53 -27.81
N ARG A 28 1.77 10.32 -28.77
CA ARG A 28 0.69 11.26 -29.07
C ARG A 28 -0.27 11.43 -27.87
N ASP A 29 -0.69 10.34 -27.25
CA ASP A 29 -1.58 10.36 -26.09
C ASP A 29 -0.94 11.13 -24.91
N GLU A 30 0.36 10.94 -24.68
CA GLU A 30 1.08 11.64 -23.61
C GLU A 30 1.29 13.13 -23.93
N ILE A 31 1.54 13.50 -25.19
CA ILE A 31 1.59 14.91 -25.62
C ILE A 31 0.23 15.58 -25.45
N GLU A 32 -0.87 14.90 -25.79
CA GLU A 32 -2.22 15.42 -25.61
C GLU A 32 -2.54 15.64 -24.13
N ARG A 33 -2.14 14.71 -23.25
CA ARG A 33 -2.26 14.86 -21.81
C ARG A 33 -1.46 16.06 -21.29
N LEU A 34 -0.21 16.21 -21.71
CA LEU A 34 0.63 17.36 -21.34
C LEU A 34 0.07 18.68 -21.86
N ALA A 35 -0.58 18.67 -23.03
CA ALA A 35 -1.23 19.85 -23.59
C ALA A 35 -2.46 20.24 -22.77
N LYS A 36 -3.26 19.26 -22.36
CA LYS A 36 -4.40 19.49 -21.46
C LYS A 36 -3.96 20.08 -20.12
N ASP A 37 -2.94 19.48 -19.48
CA ASP A 37 -2.40 19.99 -18.21
C ASP A 37 -1.87 21.44 -18.36
N ARG A 38 -1.22 21.75 -19.48
CA ARG A 38 -0.76 23.10 -19.81
C ARG A 38 -1.94 24.07 -19.95
N ASP A 39 -2.99 23.67 -20.66
CA ASP A 39 -4.15 24.52 -20.93
C ASP A 39 -4.95 24.77 -19.65
N ASP A 40 -5.12 23.75 -18.80
CA ASP A 40 -5.75 23.87 -17.48
C ASP A 40 -4.93 24.81 -16.56
N GLU A 41 -3.60 24.65 -16.51
CA GLU A 41 -2.72 25.56 -15.75
C GLU A 41 -2.78 26.99 -16.31
N PHE A 42 -2.84 27.14 -17.63
CA PHE A 42 -2.96 28.43 -18.28
C PHE A 42 -4.29 29.11 -17.95
N GLU A 43 -5.41 28.37 -17.97
CA GLU A 43 -6.73 28.90 -17.63
C GLU A 43 -6.80 29.34 -16.16
N ILE A 44 -6.20 28.57 -15.24
CA ILE A 44 -6.12 28.95 -13.81
C ILE A 44 -5.28 30.22 -13.63
N LEU A 45 -4.13 30.30 -14.31
CA LEU A 45 -3.28 31.49 -14.30
C LEU A 45 -4.00 32.70 -14.88
N GLU A 46 -4.67 32.52 -16.02
CA GLU A 46 -5.42 33.55 -16.72
C GLU A 46 -6.54 34.09 -15.83
N ARG A 47 -7.36 33.19 -15.27
CA ARG A 47 -8.44 33.55 -14.35
C ARG A 47 -7.94 34.31 -13.12
N ASN A 48 -6.93 33.79 -12.42
CA ASN A 48 -6.37 34.47 -11.24
C ASN A 48 -5.83 35.86 -11.56
N THR A 49 -5.14 35.98 -12.70
CA THR A 49 -4.57 37.25 -13.17
C THR A 49 -5.67 38.24 -13.51
N PHE A 50 -6.71 37.83 -14.24
CA PHE A 50 -7.81 38.70 -14.61
C PHE A 50 -8.71 39.06 -13.43
N ASP A 51 -8.90 38.18 -12.45
CA ASP A 51 -9.60 38.50 -11.20
C ASP A 51 -8.85 39.60 -10.40
N ARG A 52 -7.50 39.50 -10.32
CA ARG A 52 -6.66 40.55 -9.74
C ARG A 52 -6.72 41.84 -10.55
N LEU A 53 -6.63 41.75 -11.88
CA LEU A 53 -6.71 42.91 -12.78
C LEU A 53 -8.07 43.62 -12.63
N LYS A 54 -9.17 42.85 -12.55
CA LYS A 54 -10.52 43.37 -12.28
C LYS A 54 -10.54 44.17 -10.98
N SER A 55 -9.98 43.63 -9.90
CA SER A 55 -9.93 44.32 -8.60
C SER A 55 -9.14 45.64 -8.65
N LEU A 56 -8.05 45.70 -9.43
CA LEU A 56 -7.23 46.90 -9.60
C LEU A 56 -7.91 47.96 -10.48
N LEU A 57 -8.69 47.52 -11.47
CA LEU A 57 -9.43 48.40 -12.39
C LEU A 57 -10.72 48.96 -11.76
N MET A 58 -11.42 48.20 -10.92
CA MET A 58 -12.71 48.62 -10.35
C MET A 58 -12.64 49.97 -9.63
N GLY A 59 -13.56 50.88 -9.98
CA GLY A 59 -13.72 52.17 -9.30
C GLY A 59 -12.67 53.24 -9.64
N ARG A 60 -11.68 52.91 -10.49
CA ARG A 60 -10.65 53.86 -10.96
C ARG A 60 -11.12 54.63 -12.22
N ILE A 61 -10.52 55.80 -12.44
CA ILE A 61 -10.86 56.71 -13.56
C ILE A 61 -10.00 56.39 -14.78
N ILE A 62 -10.66 56.22 -15.92
CA ILE A 62 -10.03 55.86 -17.20
C ILE A 62 -9.48 57.12 -17.88
N VAL A 63 -8.21 57.06 -18.29
CA VAL A 63 -7.53 58.11 -19.08
C VAL A 63 -7.45 57.72 -20.56
N SER A 64 -7.23 56.44 -20.84
CA SER A 64 -7.17 55.88 -22.20
C SER A 64 -7.68 54.44 -22.21
N GLY A 65 -8.22 54.00 -23.34
CA GLY A 65 -8.71 52.63 -23.49
C GLY A 65 -9.10 52.29 -24.93
N PRO A 66 -9.53 51.05 -25.18
CA PRO A 66 -9.91 50.55 -26.51
C PRO A 66 -11.12 51.29 -27.11
N LYS A 67 -11.33 51.14 -28.43
CA LYS A 67 -12.48 51.70 -29.15
C LYS A 67 -13.80 51.28 -28.47
N GLY A 68 -14.47 52.22 -27.81
CA GLY A 68 -15.75 51.99 -27.12
C GLY A 68 -15.82 52.53 -25.68
N VAL A 69 -14.68 52.85 -25.05
CA VAL A 69 -14.62 53.28 -23.64
C VAL A 69 -14.66 54.81 -23.51
N LYS A 70 -15.60 55.36 -22.73
CA LYS A 70 -15.68 56.80 -22.43
C LYS A 70 -14.54 57.22 -21.49
N THR A 71 -13.63 58.06 -21.98
CA THR A 71 -12.55 58.67 -21.18
C THR A 71 -13.13 59.58 -20.09
N GLY A 72 -12.58 59.48 -18.87
CA GLY A 72 -13.06 60.21 -17.69
C GLY A 72 -14.15 59.51 -16.85
N GLY A 73 -14.68 58.37 -17.28
CA GLY A 73 -15.63 57.55 -16.52
C GLY A 73 -14.95 56.66 -15.45
N LYS A 74 -15.71 56.26 -14.43
CA LYS A 74 -15.30 55.19 -13.49
C LYS A 74 -15.55 53.82 -14.12
N ILE A 75 -14.63 52.88 -13.93
CA ILE A 75 -14.81 51.49 -14.39
C ILE A 75 -15.87 50.81 -13.52
N THR A 76 -16.97 50.39 -14.15
CA THR A 76 -18.03 49.56 -13.57
C THR A 76 -18.00 48.15 -14.16
N GLU A 77 -18.56 47.18 -13.45
CA GLU A 77 -18.57 45.77 -13.88
C GLU A 77 -19.20 45.57 -15.27
N ALA A 78 -20.25 46.32 -15.60
CA ALA A 78 -20.90 46.30 -16.91
C ALA A 78 -19.96 46.70 -18.06
N VAL A 79 -19.05 47.65 -17.84
CA VAL A 79 -18.08 48.08 -18.86
C VAL A 79 -17.00 47.02 -19.09
N LEU A 80 -16.61 46.28 -18.05
CA LEU A 80 -15.64 45.19 -18.17
C LEU A 80 -16.24 43.95 -18.84
N SER A 81 -17.53 43.67 -18.62
CA SER A 81 -18.24 42.54 -19.25
C SER A 81 -18.49 42.72 -20.75
N GLU A 82 -18.51 43.95 -21.26
CA GLU A 82 -18.63 44.25 -22.69
C GLU A 82 -17.28 44.14 -23.44
N MET A 83 -16.17 43.98 -22.72
CA MET A 83 -14.81 43.94 -23.27
C MET A 83 -14.20 42.55 -23.14
N GLY A 84 -13.50 42.10 -24.18
CA GLY A 84 -12.73 40.85 -24.11
C GLY A 84 -11.55 40.99 -23.13
N HIS A 85 -11.20 39.92 -22.42
CA HIS A 85 -10.14 39.93 -21.39
C HIS A 85 -8.80 40.51 -21.90
N GLY A 86 -8.41 40.21 -23.15
CA GLY A 86 -7.19 40.78 -23.75
C GLY A 86 -7.20 42.31 -23.90
N GLN A 87 -8.38 42.95 -23.88
CA GLN A 87 -8.54 44.40 -23.98
C GLN A 87 -8.37 45.12 -22.63
N TRP A 88 -8.41 44.39 -21.51
CA TRP A 88 -8.28 44.98 -20.17
C TRP A 88 -6.87 45.51 -19.91
N TRP A 89 -5.85 44.89 -20.53
CA TRP A 89 -4.46 45.35 -20.48
C TRP A 89 -4.21 46.69 -21.19
N GLN A 90 -5.15 47.15 -22.03
CA GLN A 90 -5.04 48.39 -22.79
C GLN A 90 -5.66 49.60 -22.06
N ILE A 91 -6.19 49.39 -20.86
CA ILE A 91 -6.82 50.44 -20.06
C ILE A 91 -5.74 51.24 -19.33
N GLY A 92 -5.64 52.53 -19.64
CA GLY A 92 -4.82 53.48 -18.90
C GLY A 92 -5.59 54.16 -17.77
N LEU A 93 -5.07 54.09 -16.55
CA LEU A 93 -5.62 54.73 -15.36
C LEU A 93 -4.93 56.07 -15.06
N LYS A 94 -5.66 56.98 -14.39
CA LYS A 94 -5.10 58.27 -13.92
C LYS A 94 -4.14 58.12 -12.74
N ASP A 95 -4.27 57.06 -11.97
CA ASP A 95 -3.43 56.79 -10.79
C ASP A 95 -2.12 56.10 -11.21
N ALA A 96 -1.01 56.81 -11.03
CA ALA A 96 0.32 56.32 -11.41
C ALA A 96 0.74 55.05 -10.63
N ARG A 97 0.26 54.86 -9.39
CA ARG A 97 0.57 53.65 -8.62
C ARG A 97 -0.17 52.44 -9.17
N ALA A 98 -1.47 52.59 -9.43
CA ALA A 98 -2.28 51.53 -10.02
C ALA A 98 -1.81 51.14 -11.43
N MET A 99 -1.28 52.08 -12.21
CA MET A 99 -0.65 51.77 -13.50
C MET A 99 0.63 50.95 -13.36
N ALA A 100 1.50 51.30 -12.41
CA ALA A 100 2.71 50.53 -12.13
C ALA A 100 2.37 49.08 -11.68
N ASP A 101 1.33 48.92 -10.86
CA ASP A 101 0.85 47.61 -10.42
C ASP A 101 0.29 46.77 -11.59
N ILE A 102 -0.45 47.40 -12.53
CA ILE A 102 -0.97 46.73 -13.74
C ILE A 102 0.17 46.31 -14.67
N GLU A 103 1.17 47.18 -14.88
CA GLU A 103 2.35 46.85 -15.70
C GLU A 103 3.17 45.71 -15.09
N GLN A 104 3.36 45.72 -13.77
CA GLN A 104 4.02 44.64 -13.04
C GLN A 104 3.24 43.33 -13.15
N LEU A 105 1.91 43.37 -13.00
CA LEU A 105 1.05 42.20 -13.13
C LEU A 105 1.06 41.63 -14.56
N ASN A 106 1.03 42.50 -15.58
CA ASN A 106 1.15 42.08 -16.97
C ASN A 106 2.51 41.41 -17.22
N LYS A 107 3.60 42.00 -16.73
CA LYS A 107 4.93 41.39 -16.84
C LYS A 107 4.99 40.02 -16.18
N GLN A 108 4.49 39.89 -14.95
CA GLN A 108 4.42 38.60 -14.24
C GLN A 108 3.60 37.57 -15.00
N PHE A 109 2.48 37.97 -15.60
CA PHE A 109 1.65 37.09 -16.43
C PHE A 109 2.36 36.62 -17.69
N GLN A 110 3.03 37.52 -18.42
CA GLN A 110 3.81 37.16 -19.61
C GLN A 110 4.99 36.24 -19.26
N ASP A 111 5.72 36.54 -18.18
CA ASP A 111 6.84 35.71 -17.70
C ASP A 111 6.36 34.31 -17.30
N ALA A 112 5.24 34.22 -16.56
CA ALA A 112 4.64 32.96 -16.15
C ALA A 112 4.13 32.15 -17.36
N ARG A 113 3.49 32.80 -18.33
CA ARG A 113 3.06 32.18 -19.59
C ARG A 113 4.25 31.64 -20.38
N ALA A 114 5.30 32.43 -20.53
CA ALA A 114 6.52 32.01 -21.23
C ALA A 114 7.18 30.82 -20.55
N HIS A 115 7.27 30.84 -19.22
CA HIS A 115 7.79 29.73 -18.43
C HIS A 115 6.95 28.45 -18.58
N LEU A 116 5.62 28.58 -18.60
CA LEU A 116 4.70 27.45 -18.81
C LEU A 116 4.87 26.82 -20.20
N MET A 117 4.96 27.65 -21.24
CA MET A 117 5.20 27.19 -22.61
C MET A 117 6.58 26.52 -22.75
N ALA A 118 7.64 27.14 -22.23
CA ALA A 118 8.98 26.56 -22.25
C ALA A 118 9.04 25.21 -21.51
N ARG A 119 8.32 25.07 -20.39
CA ARG A 119 8.23 23.80 -19.66
C ARG A 119 7.50 22.74 -20.48
N PHE A 120 6.43 23.10 -21.19
CA PHE A 120 5.71 22.19 -22.08
C PHE A 120 6.60 21.73 -23.25
N GLU A 121 7.24 22.67 -23.96
CA GLU A 121 8.15 22.37 -25.07
C GLU A 121 9.30 21.45 -24.64
N ASN A 122 9.95 21.76 -23.50
CA ASN A 122 11.00 20.91 -22.93
C ASN A 122 10.52 19.48 -22.60
N LYS A 123 9.27 19.31 -22.15
CA LYS A 123 8.70 17.98 -21.87
C LYS A 123 8.41 17.22 -23.16
N VAL A 124 7.85 17.90 -24.16
CA VAL A 124 7.58 17.31 -25.49
C VAL A 124 8.89 16.89 -26.15
N GLU A 125 9.91 17.73 -26.14
CA GLU A 125 11.22 17.43 -26.72
C GLU A 125 11.87 16.21 -26.04
N LYS A 126 11.82 16.13 -24.72
CA LYS A 126 12.34 14.96 -23.97
C LYS A 126 11.61 13.67 -24.29
N LEU A 127 10.32 13.74 -24.57
CA LEU A 127 9.48 12.59 -24.89
C LEU A 127 9.65 12.14 -26.36
N GLN A 128 9.85 13.11 -27.26
CA GLN A 128 10.18 12.83 -28.66
C GLN A 128 11.61 12.30 -28.82
N GLY A 129 12.52 12.74 -27.95
CA GLY A 129 13.89 12.27 -27.84
C GLY A 129 13.99 10.76 -27.64
N GLY A 130 15.09 10.18 -28.11
CA GLY A 130 15.37 8.77 -27.89
C GLY A 130 15.84 8.50 -26.45
N ASP A 131 15.56 7.29 -25.96
CA ASP A 131 15.96 6.87 -24.63
C ASP A 131 17.41 6.34 -24.58
N GLU A 132 18.06 6.53 -23.44
CA GLU A 132 19.36 5.92 -23.15
C GLU A 132 19.17 4.45 -22.76
N LEU A 133 19.56 3.55 -23.67
CA LEU A 133 19.46 2.10 -23.48
C LEU A 133 20.86 1.46 -23.37
N PRO A 134 21.02 0.36 -22.62
CA PRO A 134 22.29 -0.38 -22.53
C PRO A 134 22.86 -0.76 -23.90
N PRO A 135 24.19 -0.79 -24.07
CA PRO A 135 24.81 -1.11 -25.36
C PRO A 135 24.30 -2.46 -25.89
N GLY A 136 23.99 -2.51 -27.19
CA GLY A 136 23.36 -3.66 -27.85
C GLY A 136 21.83 -3.75 -27.75
N VAL A 137 21.17 -2.98 -26.87
CA VAL A 137 19.70 -2.94 -26.77
C VAL A 137 19.14 -1.83 -27.65
N MET A 138 18.38 -2.20 -28.70
CA MET A 138 17.75 -1.23 -29.61
C MET A 138 16.39 -0.73 -29.10
N LYS A 139 15.66 -1.59 -28.39
CA LYS A 139 14.32 -1.31 -27.89
C LYS A 139 14.07 -2.06 -26.58
N MET A 140 13.35 -1.44 -25.65
CA MET A 140 12.95 -2.06 -24.38
C MET A 140 11.46 -1.79 -24.13
N VAL A 141 10.71 -2.82 -23.73
CA VAL A 141 9.29 -2.68 -23.38
C VAL A 141 9.12 -3.06 -21.92
N LYS A 142 8.59 -2.13 -21.10
CA LYS A 142 8.22 -2.38 -19.71
C LYS A 142 6.70 -2.46 -19.60
N VAL A 143 6.20 -3.61 -19.12
CA VAL A 143 4.78 -3.84 -18.89
C VAL A 143 4.54 -3.86 -17.39
N PHE A 144 3.72 -2.95 -16.90
CA PHE A 144 3.32 -2.87 -15.50
C PHE A 144 2.03 -3.66 -15.30
N VAL A 145 2.08 -4.67 -14.43
CA VAL A 145 0.95 -5.55 -14.13
C VAL A 145 0.53 -5.32 -12.69
N ALA A 146 -0.71 -4.87 -12.48
CA ALA A 146 -1.30 -4.71 -11.16
C ALA A 146 -2.03 -5.99 -10.75
N VAL A 147 -1.76 -6.44 -9.52
CA VAL A 147 -2.35 -7.66 -8.95
C VAL A 147 -3.00 -7.30 -7.63
N LYS A 148 -4.30 -7.55 -7.50
CA LYS A 148 -5.01 -7.45 -6.22
C LYS A 148 -4.90 -8.79 -5.49
N ARG A 149 -4.07 -8.84 -4.45
CA ARG A 149 -3.88 -10.03 -3.62
C ARG A 149 -4.82 -10.01 -2.42
N LYS A 150 -5.68 -11.03 -2.30
CA LYS A 150 -6.58 -11.21 -1.14
C LYS A 150 -5.83 -11.79 0.06
N LEU A 151 -6.43 -11.71 1.25
CA LEU A 151 -5.96 -12.45 2.42
C LEU A 151 -6.26 -13.93 2.25
N GLN A 152 -5.34 -14.78 2.69
CA GLN A 152 -5.47 -16.23 2.60
C GLN A 152 -4.77 -16.93 3.77
N PRO A 153 -5.17 -18.18 4.09
CA PRO A 153 -4.45 -19.01 5.03
C PRO A 153 -2.96 -19.11 4.68
N GLY A 154 -2.08 -18.94 5.67
CA GLY A 154 -0.64 -18.87 5.48
C GLY A 154 -0.05 -17.45 5.39
N ASP A 155 -0.86 -16.41 5.14
CA ASP A 155 -0.40 -15.03 5.20
C ASP A 155 -0.03 -14.63 6.64
N LYS A 156 1.00 -13.81 6.78
CA LYS A 156 1.49 -13.34 8.09
C LYS A 156 0.87 -12.00 8.48
N MET A 157 0.35 -11.92 9.69
CA MET A 157 -0.18 -10.69 10.30
C MET A 157 0.55 -10.37 11.60
N ALA A 158 0.45 -9.12 12.05
CA ALA A 158 1.03 -8.66 13.30
C ALA A 158 0.15 -7.61 13.97
N GLY A 159 0.10 -7.60 15.30
CA GLY A 159 -0.38 -6.46 16.07
C GLY A 159 0.76 -5.49 16.38
N ARG A 160 0.40 -4.31 16.92
CA ARG A 160 1.35 -3.27 17.31
C ARG A 160 2.23 -3.66 18.49
N HIS A 161 1.75 -4.57 19.34
CA HIS A 161 2.43 -5.04 20.56
C HIS A 161 3.38 -6.23 20.34
N GLY A 162 3.86 -6.42 19.11
CA GLY A 162 4.85 -7.45 18.77
C GLY A 162 4.30 -8.87 18.62
N ASN A 163 2.99 -9.07 18.86
CA ASN A 163 2.30 -10.33 18.57
C ASN A 163 2.26 -10.54 17.05
N LYS A 164 2.81 -11.67 16.57
CA LYS A 164 2.81 -12.05 15.16
C LYS A 164 2.16 -13.41 15.01
N GLY A 165 1.36 -13.56 13.96
CA GLY A 165 0.61 -14.79 13.69
C GLY A 165 0.54 -15.08 12.20
N VAL A 166 0.20 -16.31 11.88
CA VAL A 166 -0.14 -16.76 10.53
C VAL A 166 -1.64 -17.06 10.52
N ILE A 167 -2.35 -16.67 9.47
CA ILE A 167 -3.77 -16.99 9.32
C ILE A 167 -3.90 -18.50 9.17
N SER A 168 -4.61 -19.15 10.09
CA SER A 168 -4.84 -20.60 10.07
C SER A 168 -6.00 -20.96 9.15
N LYS A 169 -7.15 -20.33 9.34
CA LYS A 169 -8.39 -20.59 8.60
C LYS A 169 -9.21 -19.31 8.49
N ILE A 170 -9.93 -19.16 7.39
CA ILE A 170 -10.99 -18.17 7.21
C ILE A 170 -12.30 -18.94 7.34
N VAL A 171 -13.15 -18.56 8.29
CA VAL A 171 -14.42 -19.22 8.58
C VAL A 171 -15.60 -18.32 8.16
N PRO A 172 -16.76 -18.91 7.84
CA PRO A 172 -18.00 -18.14 7.66
C PRO A 172 -18.39 -17.38 8.94
N ILE A 173 -19.23 -16.35 8.79
CA ILE A 173 -19.62 -15.50 9.92
C ILE A 173 -20.54 -16.22 10.90
N GLU A 174 -21.36 -17.16 10.42
CA GLU A 174 -22.26 -18.00 11.23
C GLU A 174 -21.52 -18.92 12.20
N ASP A 175 -20.27 -19.25 11.89
CA ASP A 175 -19.40 -20.09 12.72
C ASP A 175 -18.67 -19.29 13.81
N MET A 176 -18.70 -17.96 13.74
CA MET A 176 -17.95 -17.09 14.65
C MET A 176 -18.72 -16.86 15.95
N PRO A 177 -18.01 -16.73 17.09
CA PRO A 177 -18.61 -16.25 18.32
C PRO A 177 -19.25 -14.88 18.12
N HIS A 178 -20.43 -14.69 18.68
CA HIS A 178 -21.16 -13.44 18.61
C HIS A 178 -21.61 -12.96 20.00
N LEU A 179 -21.87 -11.66 20.06
CA LEU A 179 -22.37 -10.94 21.22
C LEU A 179 -23.89 -11.09 21.32
N GLU A 180 -24.45 -10.75 22.48
CA GLU A 180 -25.91 -10.73 22.70
C GLU A 180 -26.65 -9.76 21.77
N ASP A 181 -25.98 -8.69 21.30
CA ASP A 181 -26.53 -7.75 20.31
C ASP A 181 -26.50 -8.29 18.86
N GLY A 182 -25.98 -9.51 18.66
CA GLY A 182 -25.80 -10.15 17.36
C GLY A 182 -24.50 -9.76 16.64
N GLY A 183 -23.67 -8.91 17.23
CA GLY A 183 -22.36 -8.56 16.67
C GLY A 183 -21.40 -9.74 16.68
N SER A 184 -20.94 -10.18 15.51
CA SER A 184 -19.93 -11.24 15.38
C SER A 184 -18.52 -10.70 15.62
N VAL A 185 -17.66 -11.52 16.22
CA VAL A 185 -16.21 -11.26 16.30
C VAL A 185 -15.55 -11.52 14.94
N ASP A 186 -14.53 -10.73 14.57
CA ASP A 186 -13.79 -10.90 13.32
C ASP A 186 -12.52 -11.76 13.46
N ILE A 187 -11.79 -11.61 14.57
CA ILE A 187 -10.50 -12.28 14.80
C ILE A 187 -10.47 -12.87 16.21
N VAL A 188 -10.16 -14.16 16.31
CA VAL A 188 -9.93 -14.84 17.60
C VAL A 188 -8.43 -15.00 17.83
N LEU A 189 -7.91 -14.40 18.91
CA LEU A 189 -6.51 -14.48 19.32
C LEU A 189 -6.34 -15.45 20.51
N ASN A 190 -5.22 -16.18 20.52
CA ASN A 190 -4.90 -17.09 21.63
C ASN A 190 -4.36 -16.30 22.83
N PRO A 191 -5.01 -16.36 24.02
CA PRO A 191 -4.58 -15.61 25.20
C PRO A 191 -3.26 -16.10 25.81
N LEU A 192 -2.85 -17.34 25.57
CA LEU A 192 -1.64 -17.93 26.16
C LEU A 192 -0.34 -17.22 25.73
N GLY A 193 -0.39 -16.48 24.62
CA GLY A 193 0.73 -15.69 24.14
C GLY A 193 1.01 -14.43 24.98
N VAL A 194 0.03 -13.96 25.75
CA VAL A 194 0.17 -12.74 26.56
C VAL A 194 1.07 -12.95 27.79
N PRO A 195 0.80 -13.94 28.68
CA PRO A 195 1.62 -14.11 29.89
C PRO A 195 3.05 -14.54 29.57
N SER A 196 3.24 -15.35 28.53
CA SER A 196 4.56 -15.83 28.12
C SER A 196 5.46 -14.74 27.53
N ARG A 197 4.87 -13.71 26.90
CA ARG A 197 5.61 -12.60 26.27
C ARG A 197 5.56 -11.29 27.04
N MET A 198 4.78 -11.24 28.13
CA MET A 198 4.60 -10.08 29.01
C MET A 198 4.18 -8.79 28.28
N ASN A 199 3.41 -8.91 27.19
CA ASN A 199 2.94 -7.76 26.40
C ASN A 199 1.47 -7.43 26.73
N VAL A 200 1.24 -7.01 27.98
CA VAL A 200 -0.10 -6.69 28.52
C VAL A 200 -0.76 -5.49 27.82
N GLY A 201 0.03 -4.59 27.24
CA GLY A 201 -0.48 -3.42 26.53
C GLY A 201 -1.50 -3.74 25.43
N GLN A 202 -1.44 -4.93 24.81
CA GLN A 202 -2.44 -5.33 23.81
C GLN A 202 -3.85 -5.50 24.40
N ILE A 203 -3.96 -5.89 25.68
CA ILE A 203 -5.24 -6.01 26.37
C ILE A 203 -5.77 -4.62 26.67
N LEU A 204 -4.92 -3.70 27.14
CA LEU A 204 -5.29 -2.30 27.38
C LEU A 204 -5.73 -1.60 26.09
N GLU A 205 -5.04 -1.84 24.97
CA GLU A 205 -5.47 -1.37 23.65
C GLU A 205 -6.85 -1.93 23.28
N THR A 206 -7.06 -3.22 23.52
CA THR A 206 -8.33 -3.91 23.21
C THR A 206 -9.49 -3.30 24.01
N HIS A 207 -9.30 -3.06 25.32
CA HIS A 207 -10.31 -2.43 26.18
C HIS A 207 -10.59 -0.98 25.78
N LEU A 208 -9.54 -0.19 25.55
CA LEU A 208 -9.69 1.20 25.14
C LEU A 208 -10.38 1.30 23.76
N GLY A 209 -10.00 0.43 22.81
CA GLY A 209 -10.64 0.35 21.50
C GLY A 209 -12.12 -0.02 21.59
N TRP A 210 -12.50 -0.88 22.54
CA TRP A 210 -13.90 -1.23 22.81
C TRP A 210 -14.69 -0.03 23.32
N ALA A 211 -14.15 0.70 24.30
CA ALA A 211 -14.75 1.94 24.79
C ALA A 211 -14.91 2.99 23.68
N CYS A 212 -13.88 3.21 22.87
CA CYS A 212 -13.91 4.16 21.76
C CYS A 212 -14.99 3.83 20.71
N ALA A 213 -15.16 2.55 20.39
CA ALA A 213 -16.19 2.10 19.46
C ALA A 213 -17.59 2.25 20.05
N GLY A 214 -17.76 1.93 21.34
CA GLY A 214 -19.04 2.12 22.05
C GLY A 214 -19.47 3.59 22.11
N LEU A 215 -18.55 4.49 22.46
CA LEU A 215 -18.80 5.94 22.46
C LEU A 215 -19.10 6.46 21.04
N GLY A 216 -18.40 5.95 20.02
CA GLY A 216 -18.69 6.26 18.62
C GLY A 216 -20.10 5.85 18.20
N ARG A 217 -20.54 4.64 18.61
CA ARG A 217 -21.91 4.15 18.36
C ARG A 217 -22.96 5.06 19.02
N GLN A 218 -22.74 5.47 20.28
CA GLN A 218 -23.63 6.42 20.96
C GLN A 218 -23.73 7.77 20.23
N ILE A 219 -22.60 8.29 19.73
CA ILE A 219 -22.57 9.52 18.91
C ILE A 219 -23.37 9.31 17.62
N GLY A 220 -23.20 8.17 16.95
CA GLY A 220 -23.95 7.79 15.75
C GLY A 220 -25.46 7.78 15.97
N GLU A 221 -25.92 7.15 17.06
CA GLU A 221 -27.35 7.11 17.43
C GLU A 221 -27.94 8.50 17.70
N VAL A 222 -27.15 9.40 18.30
CA VAL A 222 -27.57 10.80 18.50
C VAL A 222 -27.59 11.55 17.17
N LEU A 223 -26.58 11.34 16.31
CA LEU A 223 -26.50 11.96 14.98
C LEU A 223 -27.68 11.57 14.09
N ASP A 224 -28.08 10.30 14.10
CA ASP A 224 -29.24 9.82 13.33
C ASP A 224 -30.54 10.46 13.81
N ARG A 225 -30.69 10.68 15.12
CA ARG A 225 -31.81 11.45 15.69
C ARG A 225 -31.78 12.90 15.24
N VAL A 226 -30.61 13.54 15.21
CA VAL A 226 -30.46 14.92 14.71
C VAL A 226 -30.83 15.00 13.23
N ARG A 227 -30.39 14.05 12.40
CA ARG A 227 -30.75 13.98 10.97
C ARG A 227 -32.24 13.75 10.75
N ALA A 228 -32.92 13.05 11.67
CA ALA A 228 -34.37 12.83 11.64
C ALA A 228 -35.20 14.03 12.16
N GLY A 229 -34.58 15.18 12.43
CA GLY A 229 -35.25 16.39 12.92
C GLY A 229 -35.03 16.70 14.41
N GLY A 230 -34.12 15.99 15.07
CA GLY A 230 -33.67 16.26 16.44
C GLY A 230 -32.81 17.52 16.54
N LYS A 231 -32.51 17.95 17.78
CA LYS A 231 -31.74 19.17 18.04
C LYS A 231 -30.24 18.89 18.07
N VAL A 232 -29.45 19.70 17.35
CA VAL A 232 -27.97 19.65 17.38
C VAL A 232 -27.41 19.84 18.80
N THR A 233 -28.17 20.49 19.69
CA THR A 233 -27.82 20.63 21.11
C THR A 233 -27.59 19.29 21.82
N ASP A 234 -28.30 18.24 21.41
CA ASP A 234 -28.18 16.92 22.02
C ASP A 234 -26.86 16.24 21.61
N LEU A 235 -26.43 16.47 20.37
CA LEU A 235 -25.12 16.05 19.87
C LEU A 235 -24.00 16.81 20.58
N LYS A 236 -24.11 18.14 20.73
CA LYS A 236 -23.16 18.95 21.51
C LYS A 236 -23.06 18.47 22.97
N LYS A 237 -24.19 18.11 23.59
CA LYS A 237 -24.21 17.57 24.96
C LYS A 237 -23.49 16.22 25.05
N THR A 238 -23.70 15.35 24.08
CA THR A 238 -23.04 14.03 24.02
C THR A 238 -21.53 14.19 23.83
N LEU A 239 -21.11 15.02 22.86
CA LEU A 239 -19.69 15.34 22.63
C LEU A 239 -19.02 15.95 23.86
N LYS A 240 -19.74 16.81 24.60
CA LYS A 240 -19.25 17.40 25.86
C LYS A 240 -19.05 16.36 26.96
N GLY A 241 -19.91 15.34 27.02
CA GLY A 241 -19.75 14.21 27.93
C GLY A 241 -18.49 13.40 27.61
N VAL A 242 -18.28 13.10 26.33
CA VAL A 242 -17.18 12.24 25.90
C VAL A 242 -15.80 12.91 25.94
N TYR A 243 -15.68 14.13 25.41
CA TYR A 243 -14.40 14.86 25.42
C TYR A 243 -14.09 15.50 26.78
N GLY A 244 -15.09 15.59 27.66
CA GLY A 244 -14.98 16.36 28.89
C GLY A 244 -14.96 17.87 28.65
N LYS A 245 -15.15 18.63 29.73
CA LYS A 245 -15.30 20.09 29.67
C LYS A 245 -14.09 20.83 29.08
N PRO A 246 -12.82 20.53 29.44
CA PRO A 246 -11.66 21.29 28.95
C PRO A 246 -11.44 21.16 27.45
N LEU A 247 -11.56 19.95 26.90
CA LEU A 247 -11.35 19.69 25.47
C LEU A 247 -12.53 20.19 24.64
N PHE A 248 -13.76 20.04 25.15
CA PHE A 248 -14.95 20.57 24.47
C PHE A 248 -14.90 22.10 24.33
N ASP A 249 -14.58 22.81 25.42
CA ASP A 249 -14.53 24.28 25.42
C ASP A 249 -13.34 24.84 24.61
N GLY A 250 -12.32 24.02 24.31
CA GLY A 250 -11.16 24.43 23.50
C GLY A 250 -11.24 24.08 22.02
N LEU A 251 -12.03 23.07 21.65
CA LEU A 251 -12.05 22.51 20.29
C LEU A 251 -13.42 22.48 19.62
N ILE A 252 -14.51 22.40 20.40
CA ILE A 252 -15.86 22.09 19.88
C ILE A 252 -16.85 23.23 20.15
N SER A 253 -16.65 24.06 21.18
CA SER A 253 -17.57 25.16 21.51
C SER A 253 -17.74 26.17 20.40
N ASP A 254 -16.68 26.42 19.65
CA ASP A 254 -16.61 27.48 18.63
C ASP A 254 -17.06 26.98 17.25
N LEU A 255 -17.33 25.66 17.12
CA LEU A 255 -17.79 25.06 15.89
C LEU A 255 -19.25 25.41 15.60
N ASP A 256 -19.53 25.67 14.33
CA ASP A 256 -20.88 25.88 13.84
C ASP A 256 -21.70 24.57 13.87
N ASP A 257 -23.02 24.69 13.72
CA ASP A 257 -23.90 23.53 13.81
C ASP A 257 -23.69 22.53 12.65
N SER A 258 -23.21 22.99 11.49
CA SER A 258 -22.85 22.12 10.36
C SER A 258 -21.58 21.32 10.62
N GLU A 259 -20.53 21.96 11.12
CA GLU A 259 -19.25 21.39 11.50
C GLU A 259 -19.42 20.35 12.61
N VAL A 260 -20.32 20.60 13.56
CA VAL A 260 -20.63 19.64 14.63
C VAL A 260 -21.31 18.39 14.09
N VAL A 261 -22.20 18.54 13.10
CA VAL A 261 -22.85 17.40 12.43
C VAL A 261 -21.83 16.62 11.59
N GLU A 262 -20.92 17.30 10.90
CA GLU A 262 -19.82 16.68 10.15
C GLU A 262 -18.87 15.92 11.09
N LEU A 263 -18.47 16.54 12.20
CA LEU A 263 -17.64 15.92 13.23
C LEU A 263 -18.32 14.68 13.82
N GLY A 264 -19.61 14.76 14.14
CA GLY A 264 -20.39 13.61 14.58
C GLY A 264 -20.40 12.47 13.55
N GLY A 265 -20.48 12.81 12.26
CA GLY A 265 -20.36 11.84 11.17
C GLY A 265 -19.01 11.12 11.16
N ASN A 266 -17.92 11.89 11.31
CA ASN A 266 -16.56 11.34 11.35
C ASN A 266 -16.31 10.44 12.56
N LEU A 267 -16.92 10.75 13.71
CA LEU A 267 -16.76 10.02 14.97
C LEU A 267 -17.70 8.82 15.14
N SER A 268 -18.70 8.65 14.25
CA SER A 268 -19.72 7.60 14.35
C SER A 268 -19.15 6.17 14.32
N THR A 269 -17.98 5.98 13.71
CA THR A 269 -17.31 4.66 13.63
C THR A 269 -16.43 4.34 14.84
N GLY A 270 -16.16 5.33 15.69
CA GLY A 270 -15.29 5.21 16.85
C GLY A 270 -14.48 6.48 17.08
N ILE A 271 -14.21 6.78 18.35
CA ILE A 271 -13.50 8.01 18.72
C ILE A 271 -11.99 7.76 18.73
N PRO A 272 -11.19 8.53 17.97
CA PRO A 272 -9.75 8.40 18.01
C PRO A 272 -9.22 8.98 19.32
N VAL A 273 -8.43 8.19 20.04
CA VAL A 273 -7.78 8.58 21.29
C VAL A 273 -6.26 8.58 21.10
N THR A 274 -5.60 9.57 21.70
CA THR A 274 -4.15 9.67 21.73
C THR A 274 -3.64 9.32 23.11
N THR A 275 -2.81 8.28 23.19
CA THR A 275 -2.06 7.92 24.40
C THR A 275 -0.56 8.07 24.14
N PRO A 276 0.12 9.04 24.77
CA PRO A 276 1.58 9.18 24.70
C PRO A 276 2.32 7.92 25.18
N VAL A 277 3.58 7.75 24.74
CA VAL A 277 4.38 6.53 25.01
C VAL A 277 4.70 6.35 26.50
N PHE A 278 4.94 7.43 27.22
CA PHE A 278 5.37 7.39 28.64
C PHE A 278 4.39 8.03 29.63
N ASP A 279 3.45 8.82 29.13
CA ASP A 279 2.40 9.49 29.91
C ASP A 279 1.04 9.15 29.31
N GLY A 280 0.73 7.85 29.30
CA GLY A 280 -0.44 7.27 28.64
C GLY A 280 -1.69 7.28 29.51
N ALA A 281 -2.79 6.73 28.98
CA ALA A 281 -4.01 6.56 29.74
C ALA A 281 -3.80 5.57 30.89
N ASN A 282 -4.28 5.96 32.08
CA ASN A 282 -4.31 5.09 33.25
C ASN A 282 -5.48 4.11 33.18
N GLU A 283 -5.38 2.99 33.88
CA GLU A 283 -6.44 1.97 33.95
C GLU A 283 -7.78 2.55 34.39
N SER A 284 -7.78 3.43 35.41
CA SER A 284 -9.00 4.09 35.89
C SER A 284 -9.72 4.91 34.82
N GLN A 285 -8.96 5.56 33.93
CA GLN A 285 -9.52 6.33 32.82
C GLN A 285 -10.13 5.42 31.76
N ILE A 286 -9.50 4.27 31.48
CA ILE A 286 -10.03 3.28 30.55
C ILE A 286 -11.35 2.69 31.09
N VAL A 287 -11.40 2.38 32.38
CA VAL A 287 -12.62 1.89 33.05
C VAL A 287 -13.74 2.94 32.99
N GLU A 288 -13.43 4.21 33.29
CA GLU A 288 -14.41 5.30 33.18
C GLU A 288 -14.96 5.42 31.75
N MET A 289 -14.11 5.30 30.73
CA MET A 289 -14.55 5.32 29.33
C MET A 289 -15.43 4.10 28.96
N LEU A 290 -15.13 2.91 29.48
CA LEU A 290 -15.97 1.72 29.29
C LEU A 290 -17.35 1.92 29.91
N GLU A 291 -17.40 2.44 31.14
CA GLU A 291 -18.67 2.72 31.84
C GLU A 291 -19.49 3.79 31.10
N GLN A 292 -18.84 4.86 30.62
CA GLN A 292 -19.50 5.90 29.79
C GLN A 292 -20.07 5.31 28.49
N ALA A 293 -19.39 4.33 27.90
CA ALA A 293 -19.86 3.61 26.72
C ALA A 293 -21.02 2.62 27.02
N GLY A 294 -21.39 2.42 28.29
CA GLY A 294 -22.40 1.46 28.71
C GLY A 294 -21.90 0.01 28.76
N LEU A 295 -20.59 -0.17 28.88
CA LEU A 295 -19.92 -1.47 28.88
C LEU A 295 -19.48 -1.86 30.31
N ASP A 296 -19.24 -3.16 30.53
CA ASP A 296 -18.74 -3.67 31.81
C ASP A 296 -17.32 -3.16 32.08
N ALA A 297 -17.06 -2.69 33.31
CA ALA A 297 -15.77 -2.16 33.74
C ALA A 297 -14.60 -3.13 33.53
N SER A 298 -14.85 -4.44 33.54
CA SER A 298 -13.82 -5.46 33.27
C SER A 298 -13.39 -5.56 31.81
N GLY A 299 -14.17 -4.97 30.87
CA GLY A 299 -13.97 -5.14 29.43
C GLY A 299 -14.28 -6.56 28.93
N GLN A 300 -14.95 -7.38 29.76
CA GLN A 300 -15.30 -8.76 29.44
C GLN A 300 -16.81 -8.95 29.29
N VAL A 301 -17.20 -9.72 28.29
CA VAL A 301 -18.61 -10.00 27.95
C VAL A 301 -18.84 -11.49 27.80
N THR A 302 -20.08 -11.93 27.99
CA THR A 302 -20.49 -13.30 27.68
C THR A 302 -20.65 -13.41 26.17
N LEU A 303 -19.97 -14.38 25.56
CA LEU A 303 -20.10 -14.69 24.14
C LEU A 303 -20.98 -15.94 23.95
N ILE A 304 -21.61 -16.01 22.79
CA ILE A 304 -22.39 -17.17 22.33
C ILE A 304 -21.61 -17.84 21.20
N ASP A 305 -21.46 -19.17 21.26
CA ASP A 305 -20.83 -19.94 20.20
C ASP A 305 -21.76 -19.99 18.97
N GLY A 306 -21.28 -19.49 17.82
CA GLY A 306 -22.05 -19.48 16.57
C GLY A 306 -22.42 -20.88 16.05
N ARG A 307 -21.65 -21.92 16.42
CA ARG A 307 -21.90 -23.29 15.93
C ARG A 307 -22.96 -24.04 16.71
N THR A 308 -22.98 -23.87 18.03
CA THR A 308 -23.87 -24.61 18.94
C THR A 308 -25.04 -23.75 19.42
N GLY A 309 -24.86 -22.43 19.47
CA GLY A 309 -25.79 -21.49 20.10
C GLY A 309 -25.68 -21.45 21.63
N GLU A 310 -24.73 -22.16 22.23
CA GLU A 310 -24.52 -22.18 23.68
C GLU A 310 -23.62 -21.01 24.12
N THR A 311 -23.85 -20.50 25.33
CA THR A 311 -23.00 -19.47 25.95
C THR A 311 -21.71 -20.08 26.48
N PHE A 312 -20.59 -19.37 26.36
CA PHE A 312 -19.33 -19.82 26.99
C PHE A 312 -19.40 -19.77 28.52
N ASP A 313 -18.74 -20.72 29.19
CA ASP A 313 -18.69 -20.81 30.67
C ASP A 313 -18.05 -19.60 31.36
N ARG A 314 -17.19 -18.86 30.65
CA ARG A 314 -16.47 -17.70 31.18
C ARG A 314 -16.62 -16.50 30.27
N LYS A 315 -16.70 -15.31 30.87
CA LYS A 315 -16.64 -14.04 30.14
C LYS A 315 -15.30 -13.94 29.40
N VAL A 316 -15.34 -13.34 28.21
CA VAL A 316 -14.21 -13.20 27.31
C VAL A 316 -13.94 -11.71 27.09
N THR A 317 -12.67 -11.32 27.04
CA THR A 317 -12.28 -9.97 26.63
C THR A 317 -12.57 -9.77 25.16
N VAL A 318 -13.43 -8.81 24.85
CA VAL A 318 -13.77 -8.40 23.48
C VAL A 318 -13.42 -6.94 23.32
N GLY A 319 -12.89 -6.58 22.17
CA GLY A 319 -12.42 -5.22 21.92
C GLY A 319 -11.90 -5.02 20.51
N TYR A 320 -11.56 -3.77 20.21
CA TYR A 320 -10.91 -3.42 18.96
C TYR A 320 -9.40 -3.29 19.17
N ILE A 321 -8.64 -4.07 18.42
CA ILE A 321 -7.17 -4.01 18.39
C ILE A 321 -6.69 -3.72 16.98
N TYR A 322 -5.67 -2.88 16.84
CA TYR A 322 -5.14 -2.50 15.54
C TYR A 322 -4.19 -3.58 14.99
N MET A 323 -4.61 -4.20 13.89
CA MET A 323 -3.88 -5.29 13.23
C MET A 323 -3.31 -4.87 11.89
N LEU A 324 -2.10 -5.34 11.58
CA LEU A 324 -1.34 -5.05 10.38
C LEU A 324 -1.10 -6.33 9.56
N LYS A 325 -1.27 -6.23 8.24
CA LYS A 325 -0.84 -7.26 7.30
C LYS A 325 0.64 -7.06 6.98
N LEU A 326 1.45 -8.11 7.13
CA LEU A 326 2.87 -8.04 6.77
C LEU A 326 3.09 -8.35 5.28
N HIS A 327 4.20 -7.87 4.74
CA HIS A 327 4.66 -8.19 3.38
C HIS A 327 5.03 -9.68 3.19
N HIS A 328 5.01 -10.48 4.25
CA HIS A 328 5.29 -11.92 4.20
C HIS A 328 4.07 -12.70 3.72
N LEU A 329 3.88 -12.74 2.41
CA LEU A 329 2.77 -13.44 1.75
C LEU A 329 3.12 -14.91 1.50
N VAL A 330 2.11 -15.79 1.60
CA VAL A 330 2.32 -17.24 1.40
C VAL A 330 2.64 -17.58 -0.06
N ASP A 331 2.01 -16.91 -1.03
CA ASP A 331 2.24 -17.12 -2.47
C ASP A 331 3.70 -16.94 -2.88
N ASP A 332 4.39 -16.01 -2.22
CA ASP A 332 5.79 -15.73 -2.52
C ASP A 332 6.71 -16.81 -1.93
N LYS A 333 6.25 -17.55 -0.91
CA LYS A 333 7.02 -18.59 -0.20
C LYS A 333 6.82 -19.99 -0.75
N ILE A 334 5.62 -20.33 -1.23
CA ILE A 334 5.37 -21.66 -1.81
C ILE A 334 6.19 -21.80 -3.09
N HIS A 335 6.96 -22.87 -3.15
CA HIS A 335 7.77 -23.27 -4.29
C HIS A 335 8.01 -24.78 -4.25
N ALA A 336 7.73 -25.46 -5.35
CA ALA A 336 7.98 -26.87 -5.52
C ALA A 336 8.58 -27.10 -6.91
N ARG A 337 9.45 -28.10 -7.01
CA ARG A 337 10.05 -28.54 -8.28
C ARG A 337 10.11 -30.06 -8.30
N SER A 338 10.03 -30.61 -9.51
CA SER A 338 10.44 -31.99 -9.81
C SER A 338 11.81 -31.96 -10.48
N ILE A 339 11.87 -31.45 -11.71
CA ILE A 339 13.08 -31.27 -12.53
C ILE A 339 13.29 -29.78 -12.79
N GLY A 340 14.52 -29.35 -13.01
CA GLY A 340 14.85 -27.97 -13.29
C GLY A 340 16.27 -27.82 -13.83
N PRO A 341 16.77 -26.58 -13.97
CA PRO A 341 18.13 -26.35 -14.42
C PRO A 341 19.17 -26.83 -13.39
N TYR A 342 20.34 -27.18 -13.92
CA TYR A 342 21.49 -27.67 -13.18
C TYR A 342 22.70 -26.76 -13.39
N SER A 343 23.59 -26.71 -12.41
CA SER A 343 24.87 -26.02 -12.48
C SER A 343 25.77 -26.69 -13.52
N LEU A 344 26.48 -25.88 -14.32
CA LEU A 344 27.44 -26.38 -15.30
C LEU A 344 28.64 -27.08 -14.64
N VAL A 345 29.06 -26.61 -13.47
CA VAL A 345 30.28 -27.08 -12.80
C VAL A 345 30.01 -28.39 -12.04
N THR A 346 29.07 -28.35 -11.10
CA THR A 346 28.82 -29.47 -10.17
C THR A 346 27.68 -30.39 -10.60
N GLN A 347 26.96 -30.07 -11.68
CA GLN A 347 25.76 -30.79 -12.12
C GLN A 347 24.63 -30.86 -11.08
N GLN A 348 24.71 -30.07 -10.01
CA GLN A 348 23.67 -29.98 -8.97
C GLN A 348 22.52 -29.06 -9.38
N PRO A 349 21.29 -29.30 -8.89
CA PRO A 349 20.18 -28.36 -9.01
C PRO A 349 20.55 -26.93 -8.62
N LEU A 350 20.13 -25.93 -9.40
CA LEU A 350 20.29 -24.52 -9.00
C LEU A 350 19.51 -24.21 -7.70
N GLY A 351 19.89 -23.16 -6.99
CA GLY A 351 19.20 -22.68 -5.79
C GLY A 351 18.22 -21.54 -6.06
N GLY A 352 17.18 -21.44 -5.22
CA GLY A 352 16.25 -20.30 -5.18
C GLY A 352 15.08 -20.36 -6.16
N LYS A 353 13.94 -19.80 -5.74
CA LYS A 353 12.66 -19.83 -6.49
C LYS A 353 12.75 -19.27 -7.91
N ALA A 354 13.56 -18.21 -8.11
CA ALA A 354 13.69 -17.53 -9.40
C ALA A 354 14.25 -18.42 -10.52
N GLN A 355 15.09 -19.39 -10.18
CA GLN A 355 15.73 -20.30 -11.13
C GLN A 355 15.08 -21.69 -11.13
N PHE A 356 13.84 -21.80 -10.65
CA PHE A 356 13.21 -23.08 -10.34
C PHE A 356 14.12 -23.97 -9.47
N GLY A 357 14.82 -23.36 -8.51
CA GLY A 357 15.86 -23.98 -7.71
C GLY A 357 15.35 -24.99 -6.69
N GLY A 358 16.21 -25.93 -6.29
CA GLY A 358 15.91 -26.95 -5.29
C GLY A 358 16.19 -26.48 -3.88
N GLN A 359 15.58 -27.17 -2.93
CA GLN A 359 15.89 -27.02 -1.52
C GLN A 359 17.24 -27.67 -1.26
N ARG A 360 18.09 -26.98 -0.50
CA ARG A 360 19.35 -27.53 -0.06
C ARG A 360 19.08 -28.60 0.99
N PHE A 361 19.50 -29.83 0.70
CA PHE A 361 19.60 -30.88 1.71
C PHE A 361 20.94 -30.69 2.43
N GLY A 362 20.89 -30.23 3.67
CA GLY A 362 22.06 -29.84 4.43
C GLY A 362 22.69 -31.00 5.19
N GLU A 363 23.82 -30.69 5.83
CA GLU A 363 24.59 -31.67 6.60
C GLU A 363 23.80 -32.21 7.81
N MET A 364 23.05 -31.35 8.50
CA MET A 364 22.23 -31.77 9.64
C MET A 364 21.09 -32.71 9.22
N GLU A 365 20.50 -32.51 8.03
CA GLU A 365 19.49 -33.42 7.50
C GLU A 365 20.09 -34.78 7.09
N VAL A 366 21.33 -34.79 6.57
CA VAL A 366 22.10 -36.02 6.32
C VAL A 366 22.33 -36.80 7.62
N TRP A 367 22.81 -36.13 8.68
CA TRP A 367 23.01 -36.76 9.98
C TRP A 367 21.73 -37.35 10.55
N ALA A 368 20.59 -36.67 10.36
CA ALA A 368 19.30 -37.20 10.77
C ALA A 368 18.99 -38.53 10.07
N LEU A 369 19.17 -38.62 8.74
CA LEU A 369 18.95 -39.88 8.01
C LEU A 369 19.94 -40.98 8.40
N GLN A 370 21.20 -40.62 8.68
CA GLN A 370 22.20 -41.56 9.16
C GLN A 370 21.83 -42.13 10.54
N ALA A 371 21.32 -41.30 11.45
CA ALA A 371 20.86 -41.73 12.77
C ALA A 371 19.71 -42.75 12.70
N TYR A 372 18.85 -42.63 11.69
CA TYR A 372 17.80 -43.63 11.42
C TYR A 372 18.31 -44.89 10.69
N GLY A 373 19.56 -44.92 10.22
CA GLY A 373 20.09 -46.01 9.41
C GLY A 373 19.46 -46.08 8.01
N ALA A 374 18.88 -44.99 7.50
CA ALA A 374 18.16 -44.94 6.23
C ALA A 374 19.12 -44.86 5.02
N ALA A 375 19.99 -45.86 4.86
CA ALA A 375 21.07 -45.86 3.88
C ALA A 375 20.58 -45.75 2.42
N TYR A 376 19.50 -46.44 2.05
CA TYR A 376 18.94 -46.39 0.69
C TYR A 376 18.37 -45.00 0.35
N THR A 377 17.60 -44.40 1.27
CA THR A 377 17.04 -43.05 1.11
C THR A 377 18.15 -42.02 1.02
N LEU A 378 19.17 -42.12 1.88
CA LEU A 378 20.30 -41.20 1.86
C LEU A 378 21.09 -41.31 0.54
N ARG A 379 21.35 -42.53 0.07
CA ARG A 379 22.01 -42.78 -1.22
C ARG A 379 21.22 -42.15 -2.36
N GLU A 380 19.89 -42.32 -2.38
CA GLU A 380 19.03 -41.73 -3.40
C GLU A 380 19.09 -40.19 -3.42
N MET A 381 19.01 -39.56 -2.24
CA MET A 381 19.05 -38.10 -2.10
C MET A 381 20.39 -37.50 -2.53
N LEU A 382 21.51 -38.19 -2.26
CA LEU A 382 22.85 -37.70 -2.55
C LEU A 382 23.32 -37.95 -3.98
N THR A 383 22.78 -38.96 -4.68
CA THR A 383 23.23 -39.32 -6.04
C THR A 383 22.16 -39.02 -7.10
N VAL A 384 21.23 -39.95 -7.31
CA VAL A 384 20.28 -39.96 -8.44
C VAL A 384 19.29 -38.80 -8.41
N LYS A 385 19.05 -38.16 -7.25
CA LYS A 385 18.24 -36.93 -7.13
C LYS A 385 19.03 -35.63 -7.28
N SER A 386 20.35 -35.70 -7.37
CA SER A 386 21.23 -34.54 -7.36
C SER A 386 22.12 -34.50 -8.60
N ASP A 387 23.36 -34.98 -8.49
CA ASP A 387 24.46 -34.73 -9.42
C ASP A 387 24.93 -35.96 -10.19
N ASP A 388 24.28 -37.13 -10.04
CA ASP A 388 24.46 -38.26 -10.93
C ASP A 388 23.66 -38.05 -12.23
N VAL A 389 24.37 -37.62 -13.29
CA VAL A 389 23.77 -37.25 -14.59
C VAL A 389 23.11 -38.45 -15.27
N ALA A 390 23.74 -39.62 -15.22
CA ALA A 390 23.21 -40.84 -15.82
C ALA A 390 22.10 -41.43 -14.96
N GLY A 391 22.31 -41.47 -13.64
CA GLY A 391 21.37 -42.01 -12.66
C GLY A 391 20.04 -41.27 -12.65
N ARG A 392 20.05 -39.94 -12.67
CA ARG A 392 18.79 -39.14 -12.65
C ARG A 392 17.92 -39.39 -13.88
N THR A 393 18.53 -39.57 -15.05
CA THR A 393 17.81 -39.81 -16.31
C THR A 393 17.19 -41.21 -16.29
N LYS A 394 17.99 -42.22 -15.92
CA LYS A 394 17.51 -43.60 -15.78
C LYS A 394 16.37 -43.71 -14.78
N VAL A 395 16.50 -43.12 -13.59
CA VAL A 395 15.46 -43.15 -12.54
C VAL A 395 14.17 -42.51 -13.03
N TYR A 396 14.26 -41.40 -13.74
CA TYR A 396 13.06 -40.77 -14.32
C TYR A 396 12.38 -41.69 -15.35
N GLU A 397 13.15 -42.32 -16.24
CA GLU A 397 12.62 -43.30 -17.20
C GLU A 397 11.99 -44.51 -16.52
N SER A 398 12.64 -45.07 -15.50
CA SER A 398 12.12 -46.20 -14.71
C SER A 398 10.79 -45.86 -14.05
N ILE A 399 10.69 -44.68 -13.41
CA ILE A 399 9.45 -44.20 -12.78
C ILE A 399 8.31 -44.07 -13.82
N VAL A 400 8.62 -43.58 -15.02
CA VAL A 400 7.63 -43.45 -16.11
C VAL A 400 7.18 -44.82 -16.64
N ARG A 401 8.09 -45.80 -16.68
CA ARG A 401 7.79 -47.18 -17.10
C ARG A 401 7.09 -48.02 -16.02
N GLY A 402 7.16 -47.59 -14.76
CA GLY A 402 6.66 -48.35 -13.62
C GLY A 402 7.65 -49.42 -13.13
N ASP A 403 8.93 -49.29 -13.46
CA ASP A 403 10.01 -50.15 -12.99
C ASP A 403 10.69 -49.53 -11.75
N ASP A 404 10.99 -50.36 -10.73
CA ASP A 404 11.60 -49.90 -9.47
C ASP A 404 13.14 -50.02 -9.44
N THR A 405 13.76 -50.36 -10.56
CA THR A 405 15.21 -50.55 -10.63
C THR A 405 15.94 -49.22 -10.69
N PHE A 406 16.86 -48.99 -9.74
CA PHE A 406 17.78 -47.85 -9.78
C PHE A 406 19.22 -48.28 -9.50
N GLU A 407 20.15 -47.71 -10.27
CA GLU A 407 21.59 -47.81 -10.08
C GLU A 407 22.13 -46.45 -9.69
N ALA A 408 22.90 -46.39 -8.60
CA ALA A 408 23.56 -45.16 -8.16
C ALA A 408 25.00 -45.15 -8.67
N GLY A 409 25.37 -44.13 -9.43
CA GLY A 409 26.74 -43.86 -9.86
C GLY A 409 27.53 -43.01 -8.87
N ILE A 410 28.70 -42.56 -9.33
CA ILE A 410 29.56 -41.62 -8.59
C ILE A 410 29.04 -40.18 -8.84
N PRO A 411 28.84 -39.38 -7.78
CA PRO A 411 28.51 -37.96 -7.90
C PRO A 411 29.50 -37.16 -8.74
N GLU A 412 29.02 -36.28 -9.64
CA GLU A 412 29.93 -35.42 -10.41
C GLU A 412 30.69 -34.42 -9.54
N SER A 413 30.13 -34.00 -8.41
CA SER A 413 30.84 -33.16 -7.44
C SER A 413 32.12 -33.82 -6.91
N PHE A 414 32.14 -35.14 -6.78
CA PHE A 414 33.34 -35.89 -6.39
C PHE A 414 34.39 -35.88 -7.51
N ASN A 415 33.97 -36.04 -8.77
CA ASN A 415 34.87 -35.93 -9.92
C ASN A 415 35.51 -34.54 -10.01
N VAL A 416 34.72 -33.48 -9.81
CA VAL A 416 35.22 -32.10 -9.75
C VAL A 416 36.29 -31.95 -8.67
N LEU A 417 36.02 -32.43 -7.45
CA LEU A 417 36.99 -32.40 -6.35
C LEU A 417 38.30 -33.11 -6.71
N VAL A 418 38.23 -34.30 -7.30
CA VAL A 418 39.44 -35.05 -7.72
C VAL A 418 40.24 -34.25 -8.77
N LYS A 419 39.56 -33.58 -9.70
CA LYS A 419 40.22 -32.74 -10.72
C LYS A 419 40.86 -31.49 -10.11
N GLU A 420 40.21 -30.86 -9.12
CA GLU A 420 40.76 -29.73 -8.38
C GLU A 420 42.02 -30.11 -7.59
N LEU A 421 42.01 -31.27 -6.92
CA LEU A 421 43.20 -31.78 -6.23
C LEU A 421 44.35 -32.07 -7.20
N LYS A 422 44.06 -32.66 -8.37
CA LYS A 422 45.06 -32.89 -9.42
C LYS A 422 45.65 -31.59 -9.99
N ALA A 423 44.84 -30.52 -10.08
CA ALA A 423 45.32 -29.21 -10.52
C ALA A 423 46.33 -28.59 -9.55
N LEU A 424 46.33 -29.01 -8.28
CA LEU A 424 47.33 -28.63 -7.26
C LEU A 424 48.58 -29.52 -7.30
N CYS A 425 48.77 -30.32 -8.35
CA CYS A 425 49.86 -31.29 -8.47
C CYS A 425 49.84 -32.42 -7.42
N LEU A 426 48.67 -32.73 -6.84
CA LEU A 426 48.49 -33.90 -5.98
C LEU A 426 48.06 -35.11 -6.80
N ASN A 427 48.75 -36.24 -6.65
CA ASN A 427 48.34 -37.49 -7.32
C ASN A 427 47.22 -38.17 -6.53
N VAL A 428 46.02 -38.25 -7.12
CA VAL A 428 44.83 -38.89 -6.53
C VAL A 428 44.26 -39.88 -7.55
N GLU A 429 44.25 -41.16 -7.22
CA GLU A 429 43.69 -42.22 -8.07
C GLU A 429 42.74 -43.10 -7.26
N LEU A 430 41.66 -43.55 -7.90
CA LEU A 430 40.74 -44.53 -7.33
C LEU A 430 41.34 -45.92 -7.56
N GLY A 431 42.00 -46.45 -6.54
CA GLY A 431 42.53 -47.81 -6.56
C GLY A 431 41.42 -48.85 -6.38
N GLN A 432 41.52 -49.98 -7.07
CA GLN A 432 40.81 -51.19 -6.69
C GLN A 432 41.68 -51.92 -5.66
N GLN A 433 41.21 -52.02 -4.42
CA GLN A 433 41.69 -53.03 -3.49
C GLN A 433 40.74 -54.22 -3.58
N GLU A 434 41.23 -55.34 -4.12
CA GLU A 434 40.59 -56.63 -3.94
C GLU A 434 40.68 -56.99 -2.44
N PHE A 435 39.52 -57.11 -1.79
CA PHE A 435 39.40 -57.63 -0.43
C PHE A 435 39.01 -59.09 -0.45
#